data_AF-A0A8H4Q7F5-F1
#
_entry.id   AF-A0A8H4Q7F5-F1
#
_cell.length_a   1.000
_cell.length_b   1.000
_cell.length_c   1.000
_cell.angle_alpha   90.00
_cell.angle_beta   90.00
_cell.angle_gamma   90.00
#
_symmetry.space_group_name_H-M   'P 1'
#
loop_
_entity.id
_entity.type
_entity.pdbx_description
1 polymer ?
#
loop_
_entity_poly.entity_id
_entity_poly.type
_entity_poly.pdbx_seq_one_letter_code
_entity_poly.pdbx_strand_id
1 'polypeptide(L)'
;MGGTPFTAQGRHLPKPLTGPLVWSGSDFESEASYTLRFDKDEIDEIGNALGNFLSLRVQREHVSCRNFPLPRLASRLEQAAETIHKGCGFVVLRGIDPSRYSILQNVIIFLGLAAYVADKRGLQDKSGNVLAHITSSKLWDAPKEKRHGIHSNDALPCNYGEQSQHYLAPVFAIHDGNLLASMDPHRLGPHPTSPDEGIPPLTAPQRLALDRVADIARQKELRLRLNTGDLLFFNNWALLHRREAYQDDDCPSRHLVRLWLRNTKLGWSIPRQMLPPWRAAFEEDTTVEMTYPLHPPDTYTVPRYATGSAAFVMDDARSTGA
;
A
#
# COMPACT_ATOMS: atom_id res chain seq x y z
N MET A 1 31.30 1.87 -16.76
CA MET A 1 30.66 2.13 -18.08
C MET A 1 29.59 3.18 -17.88
N GLY A 2 29.76 4.34 -18.52
CA GLY A 2 28.97 5.54 -18.29
C GLY A 2 27.51 5.36 -18.70
N GLY A 3 26.61 5.42 -17.72
CA GLY A 3 25.21 5.69 -17.98
C GLY A 3 25.07 7.15 -18.39
N THR A 4 24.56 7.40 -19.60
CA THR A 4 24.17 8.73 -20.05
C THR A 4 23.34 9.41 -18.97
N PRO A 5 23.72 10.61 -18.50
CA PRO A 5 22.85 11.38 -17.63
C PRO A 5 21.53 11.58 -18.36
N PHE A 6 20.43 11.51 -17.62
CA PHE A 6 19.09 11.81 -18.13
C PHE A 6 19.10 13.26 -18.61
N THR A 7 19.51 13.47 -19.85
CA THR A 7 19.35 14.72 -20.57
C THR A 7 17.86 14.82 -20.80
N ALA A 8 17.25 15.88 -20.29
CA ALA A 8 15.86 16.21 -20.55
C ALA A 8 15.66 16.40 -22.06
N GLN A 9 15.48 15.30 -22.79
CA GLN A 9 15.13 15.34 -24.20
C GLN A 9 13.68 15.78 -24.29
N GLY A 10 13.47 16.98 -24.81
CA GLY A 10 12.16 17.51 -25.18
C GLY A 10 11.45 18.28 -24.05
N ARG A 11 11.59 19.61 -24.06
CA ARG A 11 10.75 20.54 -23.28
C ARG A 11 9.32 20.59 -23.85
N HIS A 12 8.58 19.50 -23.77
CA HIS A 12 7.12 19.57 -23.83
C HIS A 12 6.60 19.10 -22.49
N LEU A 13 6.01 20.04 -21.75
CA LEU A 13 5.16 19.68 -20.62
C LEU A 13 4.14 18.67 -21.13
N PRO A 14 3.94 17.52 -20.46
CA PRO A 14 2.93 16.57 -20.87
C PRO A 14 1.58 17.30 -20.96
N LYS A 15 0.77 16.93 -21.95
CA LYS A 15 -0.61 17.44 -22.03
C LYS A 15 -1.30 17.16 -20.68
N PRO A 16 -2.17 18.07 -20.21
CA PRO A 16 -2.95 17.81 -19.00
C PRO A 16 -3.60 16.43 -19.08
N LEU A 17 -3.42 15.64 -18.02
CA LEU A 17 -4.10 14.35 -17.91
C LEU A 17 -5.60 14.61 -17.73
N THR A 18 -6.41 13.73 -18.28
CA THR A 18 -7.87 13.78 -18.16
C THR A 18 -8.38 12.40 -17.82
N GLY A 19 -9.49 12.32 -17.09
CA GLY A 19 -10.18 11.07 -16.82
C GLY A 19 -10.51 10.88 -15.34
N PRO A 20 -11.11 9.74 -14.98
CA PRO A 20 -11.67 9.52 -13.64
C PRO A 20 -10.65 9.52 -12.50
N LEU A 21 -9.36 9.29 -12.79
CA LEU A 21 -8.26 9.34 -11.83
C LEU A 21 -7.70 10.76 -11.61
N VAL A 22 -8.14 11.74 -12.39
CA VAL A 22 -7.69 13.12 -12.29
C VAL A 22 -8.70 13.91 -11.49
N TRP A 23 -8.49 13.95 -10.18
CA TRP A 23 -9.38 14.61 -9.23
C TRP A 23 -8.62 15.37 -8.15
N SER A 24 -9.34 16.20 -7.43
CA SER A 24 -8.94 16.83 -6.17
C SER A 24 -9.88 16.39 -5.04
N GLY A 25 -9.43 16.47 -3.79
CA GLY A 25 -10.27 16.09 -2.65
C GLY A 25 -11.61 16.83 -2.58
N SER A 26 -11.69 18.05 -3.12
CA SER A 26 -12.94 18.82 -3.22
C SER A 26 -13.94 18.28 -4.24
N ASP A 27 -13.54 17.35 -5.11
CA ASP A 27 -14.43 16.74 -6.11
C ASP A 27 -15.33 15.65 -5.47
N PHE A 28 -15.05 15.27 -4.22
CA PHE A 28 -15.86 14.32 -3.45
C PHE A 28 -16.79 15.06 -2.49
N GLU A 29 -18.09 15.02 -2.80
CA GLU A 29 -19.12 15.68 -1.98
C GLU A 29 -19.26 15.04 -0.58
N SER A 30 -19.12 13.72 -0.49
CA SER A 30 -19.25 12.99 0.78
C SER A 30 -18.56 11.64 0.75
N GLU A 31 -18.46 10.99 1.93
CA GLU A 31 -17.89 9.64 2.02
C GLU A 31 -18.70 8.61 1.21
N ALA A 32 -19.98 8.86 0.95
CA ALA A 32 -20.83 7.96 0.17
C ALA A 32 -20.34 7.80 -1.28
N SER A 33 -19.63 8.80 -1.82
CA SER A 33 -19.10 8.79 -3.18
C SER A 33 -18.00 7.74 -3.40
N TYR A 34 -17.34 7.28 -2.34
CA TYR A 34 -16.24 6.31 -2.40
C TYR A 34 -16.42 5.12 -1.45
N THR A 35 -17.56 5.03 -0.75
CA THR A 35 -17.82 3.96 0.23
C THR A 35 -18.86 2.98 -0.30
N LEU A 36 -18.46 1.73 -0.45
CA LEU A 36 -19.36 0.60 -0.62
C LEU A 36 -19.76 0.11 0.79
N ARG A 37 -20.98 0.46 1.19
CA ARG A 37 -21.56 0.01 2.46
C ARG A 37 -22.31 -1.30 2.26
N PHE A 38 -22.00 -2.30 3.07
CA PHE A 38 -22.71 -3.57 3.09
C PHE A 38 -24.04 -3.44 3.82
N ASP A 39 -25.08 -4.04 3.25
CA ASP A 39 -26.36 -4.22 3.94
C ASP A 39 -26.35 -5.48 4.83
N LYS A 40 -27.46 -5.72 5.53
CA LYS A 40 -27.58 -6.86 6.44
C LYS A 40 -27.46 -8.20 5.72
N ASP A 41 -28.08 -8.34 4.54
CA ASP A 41 -28.07 -9.59 3.78
C ASP A 41 -26.65 -9.91 3.29
N GLU A 42 -25.89 -8.88 2.91
CA GLU A 42 -24.50 -9.01 2.48
C GLU A 42 -23.57 -9.37 3.64
N ILE A 43 -23.80 -8.82 4.83
CA ILE A 43 -23.07 -9.23 6.04
C ILE A 43 -23.38 -10.68 6.42
N ASP A 44 -24.65 -11.10 6.32
CA ASP A 44 -25.06 -12.48 6.57
C ASP A 44 -24.46 -13.43 5.50
N GLU A 45 -24.39 -12.99 4.23
CA GLU A 45 -23.70 -13.71 3.16
C GLU A 45 -22.21 -13.90 3.43
N ILE A 46 -21.49 -12.87 3.89
CA ILE A 46 -20.07 -12.97 4.31
C ILE A 46 -19.92 -13.98 5.45
N GLY A 47 -20.83 -13.97 6.42
CA GLY A 47 -20.85 -14.95 7.52
C GLY A 47 -21.03 -16.39 7.01
N ASN A 48 -21.94 -16.60 6.07
CA ASN A 48 -22.18 -17.92 5.45
C ASN A 48 -20.96 -18.39 4.63
N ALA A 49 -20.33 -17.49 3.87
CA ALA A 49 -19.12 -17.80 3.11
C ALA A 49 -17.94 -18.19 4.02
N LEU A 50 -17.79 -17.50 5.15
CA LEU A 50 -16.82 -17.87 6.19
C LEU A 50 -17.13 -19.26 6.77
N GLY A 51 -18.38 -19.53 7.13
CA GLY A 51 -18.79 -20.85 7.65
C GLY A 51 -18.50 -21.98 6.66
N ASN A 52 -18.80 -21.75 5.38
CA ASN A 52 -18.49 -22.69 4.30
C ASN A 52 -16.98 -22.92 4.20
N PHE A 53 -16.16 -21.87 4.11
CA PHE A 53 -14.71 -21.99 4.02
C PHE A 53 -14.12 -22.79 5.20
N LEU A 54 -14.55 -22.50 6.43
CA LEU A 54 -14.10 -23.22 7.63
C LEU A 54 -14.47 -24.71 7.58
N SER A 55 -15.63 -25.05 7.01
CA SER A 55 -16.09 -26.44 6.87
C SER A 55 -15.20 -27.28 5.93
N LEU A 56 -14.52 -26.64 4.97
CA LEU A 56 -13.60 -27.29 4.04
C LEU A 56 -12.30 -27.75 4.71
N ARG A 57 -11.99 -27.25 5.90
CA ARG A 57 -10.74 -27.55 6.66
C ARG A 57 -9.46 -27.32 5.84
N VAL A 58 -9.52 -26.37 4.91
CA VAL A 58 -8.36 -25.92 4.14
C VAL A 58 -7.65 -24.78 4.87
N GLN A 59 -6.35 -24.70 4.64
CA GLN A 59 -5.50 -23.64 5.19
C GLN A 59 -5.90 -22.26 4.60
N ARG A 60 -5.81 -21.20 5.41
CA ARG A 60 -6.27 -19.83 5.08
C ARG A 60 -5.56 -19.22 3.86
N GLU A 61 -4.35 -19.68 3.59
CA GLU A 61 -3.51 -19.36 2.43
C GLU A 61 -4.29 -19.60 1.12
N HIS A 62 -5.17 -20.60 1.12
CA HIS A 62 -5.94 -21.04 -0.04
C HIS A 62 -7.30 -20.34 -0.22
N VAL A 63 -7.64 -19.33 0.59
CA VAL A 63 -8.87 -18.54 0.40
C VAL A 63 -8.89 -17.96 -1.02
N SER A 64 -9.98 -18.17 -1.75
CA SER A 64 -10.23 -17.66 -3.11
C SER A 64 -11.73 -17.46 -3.33
N CYS A 65 -12.12 -16.79 -4.41
CA CYS A 65 -13.54 -16.65 -4.78
C CYS A 65 -14.25 -18.00 -5.02
N ARG A 66 -13.51 -19.09 -5.29
CA ARG A 66 -14.07 -20.43 -5.51
C ARG A 66 -14.51 -21.13 -4.22
N ASN A 67 -13.82 -20.87 -3.11
CA ASN A 67 -14.09 -21.49 -1.81
C ASN A 67 -14.60 -20.49 -0.75
N PHE A 68 -14.79 -19.22 -1.15
CA PHE A 68 -15.44 -18.16 -0.39
C PHE A 68 -16.52 -17.51 -1.27
N PRO A 69 -17.64 -18.21 -1.55
CA PRO A 69 -18.63 -17.77 -2.52
C PRO A 69 -19.49 -16.61 -1.97
N LEU A 70 -19.63 -15.54 -2.76
CA LEU A 70 -20.44 -14.36 -2.45
C LEU A 70 -21.39 -14.05 -3.62
N PRO A 71 -22.38 -14.91 -3.94
CA PRO A 71 -23.20 -14.78 -5.15
C PRO A 71 -23.91 -13.43 -5.31
N ARG A 72 -24.30 -12.75 -4.23
CA ARG A 72 -24.90 -11.40 -4.30
C ARG A 72 -23.82 -10.33 -4.34
N LEU A 73 -22.86 -10.39 -3.41
CA LEU A 73 -21.88 -9.33 -3.23
C LEU A 73 -20.75 -9.32 -4.28
N ALA A 74 -20.52 -10.43 -5.00
CA ALA A 74 -19.46 -10.56 -6.00
C ALA A 74 -19.51 -9.44 -7.05
N SER A 75 -20.68 -9.16 -7.62
CA SER A 75 -20.84 -8.13 -8.66
C SER A 75 -20.43 -6.72 -8.17
N ARG A 76 -20.73 -6.40 -6.91
CA ARG A 76 -20.36 -5.12 -6.30
C ARG A 76 -18.86 -5.03 -5.99
N LEU A 77 -18.25 -6.15 -5.58
CA LEU A 77 -16.80 -6.22 -5.35
C LEU A 77 -16.01 -6.17 -6.68
N GLU A 78 -16.53 -6.76 -7.74
CA GLU A 78 -15.98 -6.63 -9.09
C GLU A 78 -16.11 -5.19 -9.60
N GLN A 79 -17.24 -4.53 -9.33
CA GLN A 79 -17.40 -3.10 -9.63
C GLN A 79 -16.42 -2.24 -8.83
N ALA A 80 -16.16 -2.58 -7.56
CA ALA A 80 -15.12 -1.94 -6.76
C ALA A 80 -13.73 -2.12 -7.39
N ALA A 81 -13.41 -3.30 -7.93
CA ALA A 81 -12.19 -3.54 -8.69
C ALA A 81 -12.08 -2.63 -9.93
N GLU A 82 -13.18 -2.45 -10.67
CA GLU A 82 -13.25 -1.52 -11.79
C GLU A 82 -13.05 -0.05 -11.36
N THR A 83 -13.67 0.39 -10.26
CA THR A 83 -13.47 1.74 -9.70
C THR A 83 -12.01 2.01 -9.31
N ILE A 84 -11.32 1.01 -8.77
CA ILE A 84 -9.89 1.12 -8.42
C ILE A 84 -9.01 1.31 -9.66
N HIS A 85 -9.32 0.67 -10.78
CA HIS A 85 -8.43 0.67 -11.96
C HIS A 85 -8.81 1.70 -13.02
N LYS A 86 -10.11 1.98 -13.17
CA LYS A 86 -10.67 2.84 -14.22
C LYS A 86 -11.46 4.04 -13.69
N GLY A 87 -11.82 4.02 -12.40
CA GLY A 87 -12.55 5.08 -11.71
C GLY A 87 -11.63 6.03 -10.94
N CYS A 88 -12.03 6.40 -9.72
CA CYS A 88 -11.27 7.33 -8.88
C CYS A 88 -10.02 6.74 -8.22
N GLY A 89 -9.76 5.45 -8.40
CA GLY A 89 -8.51 4.84 -7.94
C GLY A 89 -8.56 4.23 -6.55
N PHE A 90 -9.67 4.33 -5.82
CA PHE A 90 -9.82 3.72 -4.50
C PHE A 90 -11.28 3.47 -4.15
N VAL A 91 -11.50 2.67 -3.11
CA VAL A 91 -12.81 2.38 -2.54
C VAL A 91 -12.67 1.96 -1.08
N VAL A 92 -13.62 2.37 -0.25
CA VAL A 92 -13.76 1.91 1.13
C VAL A 92 -14.90 0.91 1.20
N LEU A 93 -14.65 -0.30 1.69
CA LEU A 93 -15.70 -1.25 2.06
C LEU A 93 -16.01 -1.09 3.54
N ARG A 94 -17.29 -0.99 3.90
CA ARG A 94 -17.73 -0.67 5.27
C ARG A 94 -18.95 -1.49 5.68
N GLY A 95 -18.99 -1.88 6.96
CA GLY A 95 -20.13 -2.58 7.56
C GLY A 95 -19.75 -3.85 8.33
N ILE A 96 -18.49 -4.28 8.27
CA ILE A 96 -18.01 -5.44 9.00
C ILE A 96 -17.73 -5.02 10.45
N ASP A 97 -18.31 -5.77 11.39
CA ASP A 97 -17.97 -5.66 12.81
C ASP A 97 -16.96 -6.75 13.18
N PRO A 98 -15.66 -6.43 13.30
CA PRO A 98 -14.63 -7.43 13.55
C PRO A 98 -14.70 -8.03 14.95
N SER A 99 -15.44 -7.42 15.90
CA SER A 99 -15.60 -7.96 17.26
C SER A 99 -16.42 -9.25 17.29
N ARG A 100 -17.20 -9.51 16.24
CA ARG A 100 -18.00 -10.73 16.06
C ARG A 100 -17.18 -11.95 15.63
N TYR A 101 -15.90 -11.75 15.29
CA TYR A 101 -15.05 -12.77 14.66
C TYR A 101 -13.74 -12.91 15.42
N SER A 102 -13.19 -14.12 15.45
CA SER A 102 -11.82 -14.34 15.90
C SER A 102 -10.81 -13.69 14.94
N ILE A 103 -9.56 -13.53 15.38
CA ILE A 103 -8.48 -13.00 14.53
C ILE A 103 -8.35 -13.80 13.23
N LEU A 104 -8.36 -15.14 13.32
CA LEU A 104 -8.32 -16.03 12.15
C LEU A 104 -9.52 -15.78 11.21
N GLN A 105 -10.72 -15.65 11.76
CA GLN A 105 -11.93 -15.41 10.97
C GLN A 105 -11.89 -14.04 10.29
N ASN A 106 -11.44 -12.98 10.98
CA ASN A 106 -11.24 -11.66 10.40
C ASN A 106 -10.25 -11.69 9.24
N VAL A 107 -9.13 -12.42 9.38
CA VAL A 107 -8.17 -12.61 8.28
C VAL A 107 -8.80 -13.36 7.10
N ILE A 108 -9.54 -14.44 7.35
CA ILE A 108 -10.22 -15.19 6.28
C ILE A 108 -11.24 -14.31 5.53
N ILE A 109 -12.04 -13.52 6.26
CA ILE A 109 -12.98 -12.56 5.66
C ILE A 109 -12.23 -11.56 4.79
N PHE A 110 -11.14 -10.96 5.30
CA PHE A 110 -10.33 -10.02 4.54
C PHE A 110 -9.78 -10.64 3.25
N LEU A 111 -9.22 -11.85 3.34
CA LEU A 111 -8.70 -12.59 2.19
C LEU A 111 -9.80 -12.96 1.18
N GLY A 112 -10.99 -13.29 1.68
CA GLY A 112 -12.16 -13.65 0.88
C GLY A 112 -12.67 -12.47 0.06
N LEU A 113 -12.85 -11.31 0.70
CA LEU A 113 -13.24 -10.08 0.02
C LEU A 113 -12.17 -9.59 -0.97
N ALA A 114 -10.89 -9.64 -0.57
CA ALA A 114 -9.78 -9.24 -1.42
C ALA A 114 -9.68 -10.10 -2.70
N ALA A 115 -10.08 -11.37 -2.65
CA ALA A 115 -10.03 -12.28 -3.80
C ALA A 115 -10.98 -11.89 -4.95
N TYR A 116 -12.01 -11.07 -4.68
CA TYR A 116 -12.88 -10.51 -5.72
C TYR A 116 -12.31 -9.21 -6.31
N VAL A 117 -11.45 -8.50 -5.57
CA VAL A 117 -10.78 -7.28 -6.04
C VAL A 117 -9.56 -7.63 -6.90
N ALA A 118 -8.84 -8.69 -6.55
CA ALA A 118 -7.62 -9.12 -7.21
C ALA A 118 -7.37 -10.63 -7.04
N ASP A 119 -6.85 -11.26 -8.09
CA ASP A 119 -6.60 -12.71 -8.14
C ASP A 119 -5.21 -13.12 -7.65
N LYS A 120 -4.25 -12.18 -7.58
CA LYS A 120 -2.90 -12.44 -7.07
C LYS A 120 -2.60 -11.63 -5.81
N ARG A 121 -1.85 -12.25 -4.90
CA ARG A 121 -1.33 -11.63 -3.67
C ARG A 121 0.18 -11.56 -3.74
N GLY A 122 0.75 -10.44 -3.30
CA GLY A 122 2.18 -10.18 -3.37
C GLY A 122 2.89 -10.41 -2.04
N LEU A 123 4.16 -10.80 -2.13
CA LEU A 123 5.08 -10.91 -1.00
C LEU A 123 5.44 -9.52 -0.48
N GLN A 124 5.36 -9.32 0.84
CA GLN A 124 5.77 -8.11 1.55
C GLN A 124 7.28 -8.07 1.79
N ASP A 125 7.91 -9.25 1.90
CA ASP A 125 9.34 -9.44 2.15
C ASP A 125 9.85 -10.76 1.58
N LYS A 126 11.17 -10.98 1.68
CA LYS A 126 11.85 -12.21 1.23
C LYS A 126 11.60 -13.42 2.13
N SER A 127 10.98 -13.23 3.29
CA SER A 127 10.64 -14.31 4.22
C SER A 127 9.32 -14.99 3.87
N GLY A 128 8.64 -14.51 2.82
CA GLY A 128 7.39 -15.11 2.34
C GLY A 128 6.12 -14.51 2.94
N ASN A 129 6.24 -13.47 3.76
CA ASN A 129 5.05 -12.85 4.37
C ASN A 129 4.18 -12.19 3.30
N VAL A 130 2.95 -12.66 3.12
CA VAL A 130 1.97 -12.05 2.21
C VAL A 130 1.13 -10.98 2.93
N LEU A 131 0.85 -11.22 4.21
CA LEU A 131 0.09 -10.33 5.09
C LEU A 131 1.04 -9.58 6.02
N ALA A 132 0.92 -8.25 6.09
CA ALA A 132 1.69 -7.42 7.01
C ALA A 132 0.81 -6.76 8.07
N HIS A 133 1.24 -6.78 9.33
CA HIS A 133 0.61 -6.05 10.42
C HIS A 133 1.25 -4.66 10.57
N ILE A 134 0.47 -3.61 10.33
CA ILE A 134 0.88 -2.22 10.48
C ILE A 134 0.41 -1.77 11.86
N THR A 135 1.32 -1.76 12.84
CA THR A 135 1.04 -1.42 14.24
C THR A 135 2.30 -0.88 14.92
N SER A 136 2.13 0.09 15.80
CA SER A 136 3.17 0.48 16.77
C SER A 136 3.08 -0.49 17.94
N SER A 137 3.75 -1.66 17.83
CA SER A 137 3.71 -2.65 18.90
C SER A 137 4.53 -2.15 20.10
N LYS A 138 3.88 -2.05 21.26
CA LYS A 138 4.54 -1.76 22.55
C LYS A 138 5.42 -2.93 23.03
N LEU A 139 5.28 -4.13 22.44
CA LEU A 139 6.03 -5.34 22.78
C LEU A 139 7.45 -5.38 22.21
N TRP A 140 7.78 -4.47 21.29
CA TRP A 140 9.11 -4.44 20.68
C TRP A 140 10.09 -3.62 21.51
N ASP A 141 11.25 -4.18 21.80
CA ASP A 141 12.35 -3.50 22.50
C ASP A 141 13.23 -2.64 21.55
N ALA A 142 13.02 -2.77 20.24
CA ALA A 142 13.76 -1.97 19.26
C ALA A 142 13.44 -0.47 19.45
N PRO A 143 14.43 0.44 19.50
CA PRO A 143 14.19 1.89 19.56
C PRO A 143 13.26 2.35 18.44
N LYS A 144 12.33 3.28 18.70
CA LYS A 144 11.31 3.71 17.73
C LYS A 144 11.92 4.23 16.43
N GLU A 145 13.03 4.93 16.54
CA GLU A 145 13.82 5.51 15.45
C GLU A 145 14.43 4.43 14.55
N LYS A 146 14.46 3.18 15.02
CA LYS A 146 14.91 2.02 14.25
C LYS A 146 13.79 1.19 13.63
N ARG A 147 12.53 1.52 13.90
CA ARG A 147 11.36 0.82 13.37
C ARG A 147 10.99 1.39 12.00
N HIS A 148 10.57 0.52 11.08
CA HIS A 148 10.03 0.92 9.78
C HIS A 148 8.71 1.67 10.01
N GLY A 149 8.37 2.67 9.19
CA GLY A 149 7.24 3.57 9.49
C GLY A 149 5.86 2.92 9.49
N ILE A 150 5.71 1.73 8.91
CA ILE A 150 4.49 0.93 9.06
C ILE A 150 4.33 0.36 10.50
N HIS A 151 5.39 0.47 11.30
CA HIS A 151 5.56 -0.11 12.63
C HIS A 151 5.87 0.96 13.71
N SER A 152 5.68 2.25 13.36
CA SER A 152 5.82 3.40 14.25
C SER A 152 4.55 4.24 14.23
N ASN A 153 4.34 5.04 15.28
CA ASN A 153 3.30 6.07 15.36
C ASN A 153 3.82 7.46 14.93
N ASP A 154 5.13 7.61 14.75
CA ASP A 154 5.80 8.78 14.19
C ASP A 154 5.80 8.75 12.65
N ALA A 155 6.03 9.92 12.02
CA ALA A 155 6.36 9.98 10.60
C ALA A 155 7.83 9.53 10.38
N LEU A 156 8.05 8.75 9.32
CA LEU A 156 9.25 7.94 9.02
C LEU A 156 10.62 8.60 9.29
N PRO A 157 11.54 7.85 9.90
CA PRO A 157 12.73 7.37 9.19
C PRO A 157 12.70 5.84 9.00
N CYS A 158 13.33 5.35 7.92
CA CYS A 158 13.50 3.91 7.65
C CYS A 158 14.94 3.49 7.97
N ASN A 159 15.16 2.23 8.34
CA ASN A 159 16.49 1.62 8.47
C ASN A 159 16.62 0.40 7.55
N TYR A 160 17.80 0.22 6.96
CA TYR A 160 18.17 -0.98 6.22
C TYR A 160 19.57 -1.47 6.61
N GLY A 161 19.75 -2.79 6.61
CA GLY A 161 21.03 -3.49 6.76
C GLY A 161 21.68 -3.82 5.41
N GLU A 162 22.99 -4.08 5.47
CA GLU A 162 23.97 -4.05 4.38
C GLU A 162 23.68 -4.95 3.15
N GLN A 163 24.16 -4.44 2.00
CA GLN A 163 24.10 -4.94 0.61
C GLN A 163 22.80 -4.61 -0.17
N SER A 164 22.67 -3.35 -0.56
CA SER A 164 21.67 -2.88 -1.53
C SER A 164 22.18 -2.95 -2.97
N GLN A 165 21.54 -3.77 -3.81
CA GLN A 165 21.52 -3.50 -5.26
C GLN A 165 20.72 -2.20 -5.49
N HIS A 166 21.38 -1.14 -5.92
CA HIS A 166 20.71 0.10 -6.33
C HIS A 166 20.31 0.04 -7.81
N TYR A 167 19.21 0.70 -8.17
CA TYR A 167 18.76 0.84 -9.55
C TYR A 167 18.18 2.22 -9.78
N LEU A 168 18.22 2.70 -11.03
CA LEU A 168 17.53 3.93 -11.40
C LEU A 168 16.03 3.69 -11.40
N ALA A 169 15.33 4.30 -10.45
CA ALA A 169 13.89 4.22 -10.30
C ALA A 169 13.23 5.54 -10.76
N PRO A 170 12.33 5.51 -11.76
CA PRO A 170 11.56 6.69 -12.12
C PRO A 170 10.53 7.00 -11.03
N VAL A 171 10.50 8.25 -10.58
CA VAL A 171 9.47 8.76 -9.65
C VAL A 171 8.10 8.80 -10.31
N PHE A 172 8.09 9.22 -11.58
CA PHE A 172 6.92 9.22 -12.45
C PHE A 172 7.29 8.58 -13.78
N ALA A 173 6.38 7.80 -14.34
CA ALA A 173 6.49 7.25 -15.68
C ALA A 173 5.14 7.31 -16.39
N ILE A 174 5.13 7.77 -17.65
CA ILE A 174 3.95 7.62 -18.51
C ILE A 174 4.08 6.28 -19.24
N HIS A 175 3.10 5.41 -19.07
CA HIS A 175 3.07 4.10 -19.73
C HIS A 175 1.63 3.74 -20.10
N ASP A 176 1.42 3.36 -21.35
CA ASP A 176 0.10 3.01 -21.93
C ASP A 176 -0.99 4.04 -21.60
N GLY A 177 -0.63 5.34 -21.70
CA GLY A 177 -1.54 6.46 -21.44
C GLY A 177 -1.78 6.80 -19.96
N ASN A 178 -1.23 6.02 -19.03
CA ASN A 178 -1.36 6.25 -17.60
C ASN A 178 -0.10 6.91 -17.02
N LEU A 179 -0.27 7.80 -16.05
CA LEU A 179 0.83 8.30 -15.22
C LEU A 179 0.97 7.39 -14.00
N LEU A 180 2.08 6.66 -13.93
CA LEU A 180 2.43 5.82 -12.79
C LEU A 180 3.34 6.60 -11.85
N ALA A 181 3.05 6.53 -10.56
CA ALA A 181 3.87 7.11 -9.51
C ALA A 181 4.53 6.01 -8.67
N SER A 182 5.82 6.18 -8.38
CA SER A 182 6.58 5.36 -7.43
C SER A 182 7.50 6.27 -6.65
N MET A 183 6.91 6.96 -5.69
CA MET A 183 7.61 7.95 -4.89
C MET A 183 7.69 7.45 -3.45
N ASP A 184 8.78 6.78 -3.09
CA ASP A 184 9.16 6.62 -1.68
C ASP A 184 10.44 7.42 -1.45
N PRO A 185 10.34 8.62 -0.87
CA PRO A 185 11.46 9.53 -0.69
C PRO A 185 12.61 8.95 0.11
N HIS A 186 12.34 8.03 1.04
CA HIS A 186 13.38 7.36 1.81
C HIS A 186 14.15 6.33 0.98
N ARG A 187 13.69 6.05 -0.24
CA ARG A 187 14.36 5.20 -1.24
C ARG A 187 15.06 6.00 -2.34
N LEU A 188 15.07 7.33 -2.26
CA LEU A 188 15.68 8.22 -3.24
C LEU A 188 16.99 8.80 -2.69
N GLY A 189 18.11 8.38 -3.28
CA GLY A 189 19.45 8.81 -2.86
C GLY A 189 20.08 7.89 -1.81
N PRO A 190 21.25 8.27 -1.27
CA PRO A 190 21.98 7.47 -0.29
C PRO A 190 21.22 7.41 1.04
N HIS A 191 21.29 6.27 1.70
CA HIS A 191 20.63 6.09 2.99
C HIS A 191 21.37 6.87 4.09
N PRO A 192 20.69 7.58 5.01
CA PRO A 192 21.33 8.36 6.07
C PRO A 192 22.22 7.52 7.00
N THR A 193 21.86 6.25 7.22
CA THR A 193 22.58 5.32 8.11
C THR A 193 23.44 4.27 7.39
N SER A 194 23.42 4.24 6.06
CA SER A 194 24.28 3.34 5.26
C SER A 194 24.61 4.04 3.93
N PRO A 195 25.58 4.97 3.93
CA PRO A 195 26.01 5.64 2.71
C PRO A 195 26.79 4.64 1.86
N ASP A 196 26.11 4.00 0.91
CA ASP A 196 26.74 3.26 -0.17
C ASP A 196 27.47 4.28 -1.08
N GLU A 197 28.80 4.16 -1.17
CA GLU A 197 29.65 5.06 -1.98
C GLU A 197 29.22 5.13 -3.46
N GLY A 198 28.45 4.16 -3.95
CA GLY A 198 27.94 4.11 -5.31
C GLY A 198 26.66 4.92 -5.57
N ILE A 199 25.95 5.39 -4.53
CA ILE A 199 24.63 6.05 -4.71
C ILE A 199 24.77 7.57 -4.62
N PRO A 200 24.48 8.31 -5.72
CA PRO A 200 24.61 9.77 -5.71
C PRO A 200 23.53 10.42 -4.83
N PRO A 201 23.87 11.48 -4.08
CA PRO A 201 22.88 12.29 -3.39
C PRO A 201 21.93 12.95 -4.39
N LEU A 202 20.70 13.23 -3.94
CA LEU A 202 19.78 14.02 -4.74
C LEU A 202 20.40 15.39 -5.05
N THR A 203 20.16 15.88 -6.25
CA THR A 203 20.55 17.24 -6.64
C THR A 203 19.55 18.25 -6.06
N ALA A 204 19.94 19.54 -5.96
CA ALA A 204 19.03 20.57 -5.49
C ALA A 204 17.74 20.70 -6.34
N PRO A 205 17.80 20.60 -7.69
CA PRO A 205 16.58 20.58 -8.51
C PRO A 205 15.69 19.35 -8.26
N GLN A 206 16.26 18.18 -7.99
CA GLN A 206 15.48 16.98 -7.67
C GLN A 206 14.76 17.11 -6.34
N ARG A 207 15.43 17.60 -5.29
CA ARG A 207 14.78 17.89 -4.00
C ARG A 207 13.63 18.88 -4.17
N LEU A 208 13.89 20.00 -4.84
CA LEU A 208 12.86 21.00 -5.12
C LEU A 208 11.66 20.40 -5.87
N ALA A 209 11.89 19.51 -6.84
CA ALA A 209 10.80 18.85 -7.56
C ALA A 209 9.96 17.95 -6.63
N LEU A 210 10.59 17.19 -5.73
CA LEU A 210 9.90 16.36 -4.75
C LEU A 210 9.09 17.22 -3.76
N ASP A 211 9.66 18.32 -3.28
CA ASP A 211 8.99 19.27 -2.38
C ASP A 211 7.73 19.86 -3.05
N ARG A 212 7.84 20.24 -4.32
CA ARG A 212 6.68 20.74 -5.09
C ARG A 212 5.58 19.71 -5.25
N VAL A 213 5.93 18.45 -5.47
CA VAL A 213 4.93 17.37 -5.54
C VAL A 213 4.23 17.20 -4.19
N ALA A 214 4.98 17.24 -3.08
CA ALA A 214 4.43 17.16 -1.74
C ALA A 214 3.49 18.34 -1.43
N ASP A 215 3.89 19.56 -1.74
CA ASP A 215 3.07 20.77 -1.57
C ASP A 215 1.74 20.66 -2.32
N ILE A 216 1.78 20.27 -3.59
CA ILE A 216 0.59 20.14 -4.43
C ILE A 216 -0.31 19.03 -3.92
N ALA A 217 0.26 17.88 -3.55
CA ALA A 217 -0.50 16.77 -3.02
C ALA A 217 -1.25 17.14 -1.73
N ARG A 218 -0.60 17.88 -0.80
CA ARG A 218 -1.26 18.40 0.41
C ARG A 218 -2.42 19.34 0.09
N GLN A 219 -2.28 20.18 -0.93
CA GLN A 219 -3.35 21.10 -1.35
C GLN A 219 -4.54 20.39 -2.01
N LYS A 220 -4.31 19.22 -2.60
CA LYS A 220 -5.30 18.47 -3.40
C LYS A 220 -5.78 17.18 -2.74
N GLU A 221 -5.34 16.90 -1.51
CA GLU A 221 -5.61 15.64 -0.84
C GLU A 221 -7.09 15.42 -0.51
N LEU A 222 -7.48 14.15 -0.49
CA LEU A 222 -8.71 13.69 0.14
C LEU A 222 -8.36 13.04 1.48
N ARG A 223 -8.99 13.48 2.57
CA ARG A 223 -8.79 12.90 3.90
C ARG A 223 -9.84 11.84 4.18
N LEU A 224 -9.40 10.58 4.33
CA LEU A 224 -10.27 9.46 4.64
C LEU A 224 -10.37 9.24 6.15
N ARG A 225 -11.59 9.11 6.67
CA ARG A 225 -11.86 8.65 8.04
C ARG A 225 -12.24 7.18 8.00
N LEU A 226 -11.32 6.33 8.48
CA LEU A 226 -11.52 4.89 8.56
C LEU A 226 -11.88 4.49 9.98
N ASN A 227 -12.92 3.66 10.10
CA ASN A 227 -13.36 3.03 11.33
C ASN A 227 -12.82 1.61 11.43
N THR A 228 -12.81 1.06 12.64
CA THR A 228 -12.52 -0.37 12.85
C THR A 228 -13.47 -1.23 12.02
N GLY A 229 -12.91 -2.16 11.23
CA GLY A 229 -13.67 -3.01 10.31
C GLY A 229 -13.80 -2.48 8.88
N ASP A 230 -13.35 -1.26 8.60
CA ASP A 230 -13.28 -0.75 7.23
C ASP A 230 -12.11 -1.39 6.46
N LEU A 231 -12.33 -1.67 5.17
CA LEU A 231 -11.28 -2.11 4.24
C LEU A 231 -11.06 -1.02 3.20
N LEU A 232 -9.83 -0.54 3.07
CA LEU A 232 -9.43 0.40 2.04
C LEU A 232 -8.65 -0.33 0.94
N PHE A 233 -9.18 -0.29 -0.29
CA PHE A 233 -8.47 -0.75 -1.48
C PHE A 233 -8.16 0.46 -2.36
N PHE A 234 -6.94 0.54 -2.87
CA PHE A 234 -6.52 1.66 -3.72
C PHE A 234 -5.45 1.25 -4.73
N ASN A 235 -5.44 1.94 -5.87
CA ASN A 235 -4.47 1.77 -6.93
C ASN A 235 -3.22 2.56 -6.58
N ASN A 236 -2.27 1.82 -6.06
CA ASN A 236 -0.99 2.32 -5.59
C ASN A 236 -0.07 2.89 -6.71
N TRP A 237 -0.35 2.59 -7.99
CA TRP A 237 0.36 3.23 -9.10
C TRP A 237 -0.24 4.59 -9.48
N ALA A 238 -1.52 4.78 -9.24
CA ALA A 238 -2.24 6.00 -9.61
C ALA A 238 -2.24 7.04 -8.48
N LEU A 239 -2.24 6.59 -7.23
CA LEU A 239 -2.44 7.44 -6.05
C LEU A 239 -1.22 7.47 -5.14
N LEU A 240 -0.86 8.68 -4.71
CA LEU A 240 0.05 8.89 -3.59
C LEU A 240 -0.75 8.85 -2.28
N HIS A 241 -0.19 8.29 -1.21
CA HIS A 241 -0.88 8.19 0.06
C HIS A 241 0.03 8.52 1.24
N ARG A 242 -0.57 9.01 2.33
CA ARG A 242 0.12 9.32 3.59
C ARG A 242 -0.79 9.02 4.77
N ARG A 243 -0.17 8.91 5.95
CA ARG A 243 -0.87 8.84 7.24
C ARG A 243 -0.41 10.03 8.08
N GLU A 244 -1.31 10.62 8.83
CA GLU A 244 -0.96 11.64 9.84
C GLU A 244 -0.37 10.97 11.09
N ALA A 245 0.50 11.68 11.80
CA ALA A 245 1.00 11.24 13.10
C ALA A 245 -0.16 11.12 14.09
N TYR A 246 -0.08 10.17 15.02
CA TYR A 246 -1.10 9.95 16.04
C TYR A 246 -0.45 9.48 17.34
N GLN A 247 -1.11 9.74 18.47
CA GLN A 247 -0.71 9.20 19.76
C GLN A 247 -1.50 7.92 20.03
N ASP A 248 -0.82 6.87 20.48
CA ASP A 248 -1.47 5.64 20.93
C ASP A 248 -1.91 5.84 22.38
N ASP A 249 -3.20 5.66 22.67
CA ASP A 249 -3.72 5.63 24.05
C ASP A 249 -3.34 4.30 24.74
N ASP A 250 -3.67 4.17 26.03
CA ASP A 250 -3.35 3.00 26.86
C ASP A 250 -4.07 1.70 26.45
N CYS A 251 -5.04 1.75 25.53
CA CYS A 251 -5.82 0.57 25.10
C CYS A 251 -6.51 0.77 23.72
N PRO A 252 -6.58 -0.27 22.87
CA PRO A 252 -5.47 -0.81 22.10
C PRO A 252 -4.95 0.16 21.01
N SER A 253 -3.67 0.05 20.67
CA SER A 253 -3.03 0.83 19.61
C SER A 253 -3.64 0.54 18.24
N ARG A 254 -3.56 1.53 17.34
CA ARG A 254 -4.06 1.39 15.96
C ARG A 254 -3.40 0.18 15.28
N HIS A 255 -4.20 -0.81 14.90
CA HIS A 255 -3.75 -2.02 14.22
C HIS A 255 -4.40 -2.14 12.84
N LEU A 256 -3.58 -2.04 11.79
CA LEU A 256 -4.00 -2.27 10.42
C LEU A 256 -3.35 -3.54 9.89
N VAL A 257 -4.01 -4.17 8.92
CA VAL A 257 -3.48 -5.32 8.20
C VAL A 257 -3.42 -4.97 6.71
N ARG A 258 -2.30 -5.28 6.05
CA ARG A 258 -2.06 -4.91 4.65
C ARG A 258 -1.80 -6.14 3.79
N LEU A 259 -2.35 -6.11 2.58
CA LEU A 259 -2.01 -6.98 1.45
C LEU A 259 -1.46 -6.14 0.30
N TRP A 260 -0.61 -6.76 -0.52
CA TRP A 260 -0.40 -6.31 -1.89
C TRP A 260 -1.16 -7.21 -2.83
N LEU A 261 -1.83 -6.59 -3.79
CA LEU A 261 -2.81 -7.24 -4.63
C LEU A 261 -2.51 -6.89 -6.09
N ARG A 262 -2.68 -7.88 -6.97
CA ARG A 262 -2.61 -7.70 -8.41
C ARG A 262 -3.85 -8.31 -9.04
N ASN A 263 -4.62 -7.46 -9.72
CA ASN A 263 -5.67 -7.90 -10.62
C ASN A 263 -5.05 -8.11 -12.01
N THR A 264 -5.01 -9.35 -12.50
CA THR A 264 -4.38 -9.69 -13.79
C THR A 264 -5.15 -9.17 -15.00
N LYS A 265 -6.48 -8.95 -14.86
CA LYS A 265 -7.35 -8.44 -15.92
C LYS A 265 -7.36 -6.91 -16.01
N LEU A 266 -7.39 -6.22 -14.87
CA LEU A 266 -7.56 -4.76 -14.80
C LEU A 266 -6.26 -4.01 -14.49
N GLY A 267 -5.28 -4.68 -13.91
CA GLY A 267 -4.02 -4.07 -13.49
C GLY A 267 -3.23 -3.52 -14.68
N TRP A 268 -2.70 -2.32 -14.53
CA TRP A 268 -1.90 -1.68 -15.58
C TRP A 268 -0.62 -2.47 -15.87
N SER A 269 -0.17 -2.40 -17.12
CA SER A 269 1.19 -2.81 -17.51
C SER A 269 2.21 -2.00 -16.72
N ILE A 270 3.35 -2.63 -16.41
CA ILE A 270 4.41 -2.00 -15.62
C ILE A 270 5.58 -1.72 -16.55
N PRO A 271 6.05 -0.46 -16.66
CA PRO A 271 7.17 -0.13 -17.52
C PRO A 271 8.44 -0.82 -17.03
N ARG A 272 9.35 -1.17 -17.95
CA ARG A 272 10.56 -1.97 -17.67
C ARG A 272 11.37 -1.46 -16.46
N GLN A 273 11.43 -0.14 -16.30
CA GLN A 273 12.20 0.52 -15.23
C GLN A 273 11.57 0.36 -13.83
N MET A 274 10.28 0.03 -13.75
CA MET A 274 9.54 -0.17 -12.50
C MET A 274 9.27 -1.65 -12.21
N LEU A 275 9.70 -2.56 -13.09
CA LEU A 275 9.54 -4.00 -12.91
C LEU A 275 10.28 -4.60 -11.72
N PRO A 276 11.51 -4.18 -11.34
CA PRO A 276 12.26 -4.85 -10.27
C PRO A 276 11.49 -4.97 -8.93
N PRO A 277 10.95 -3.87 -8.35
CA PRO A 277 10.16 -3.98 -7.12
C PRO A 277 8.83 -4.72 -7.33
N TRP A 278 8.23 -4.63 -8.51
CA TRP A 278 6.99 -5.34 -8.83
C TRP A 278 7.21 -6.86 -8.88
N ARG A 279 8.29 -7.30 -9.52
CA ARG A 279 8.69 -8.71 -9.62
C ARG A 279 8.98 -9.31 -8.26
N ALA A 280 9.70 -8.60 -7.41
CA ALA A 280 9.96 -9.03 -6.04
C ALA A 280 8.68 -9.32 -5.23
N ALA A 281 7.57 -8.66 -5.56
CA ALA A 281 6.29 -8.89 -4.91
C ALA A 281 5.44 -9.97 -5.60
N PHE A 282 5.37 -9.99 -6.93
CA PHE A 282 4.34 -10.74 -7.68
C PHE A 282 4.87 -11.79 -8.65
N GLU A 283 6.18 -11.83 -8.90
CA GLU A 283 6.78 -12.90 -9.69
C GLU A 283 6.81 -14.17 -8.83
N GLU A 284 6.32 -15.28 -9.38
CA GLU A 284 6.20 -16.53 -8.64
C GLU A 284 7.59 -17.11 -8.39
N ASP A 285 8.00 -17.09 -7.12
CA ASP A 285 9.16 -17.83 -6.63
C ASP A 285 8.67 -19.06 -5.87
N THR A 286 8.76 -20.23 -6.50
CA THR A 286 8.33 -21.51 -5.91
C THR A 286 9.20 -21.96 -4.75
N THR A 287 10.31 -21.26 -4.47
CA THR A 287 11.22 -21.60 -3.36
C THR A 287 10.83 -20.93 -2.04
N VAL A 288 9.92 -19.95 -2.08
CA VAL A 288 9.48 -19.20 -0.89
C VAL A 288 8.07 -19.64 -0.49
N GLU A 289 7.94 -20.18 0.72
CA GLU A 289 6.64 -20.51 1.29
C GLU A 289 5.88 -19.24 1.68
N MET A 290 4.66 -19.09 1.15
CA MET A 290 3.82 -17.92 1.44
C MET A 290 3.15 -18.04 2.81
N THR A 291 3.37 -17.06 3.67
CA THR A 291 2.85 -17.05 5.05
C THR A 291 1.87 -15.91 5.29
N TYR A 292 0.88 -16.17 6.14
CA TYR A 292 -0.18 -15.22 6.51
C TYR A 292 -0.22 -15.12 8.04
N PRO A 293 0.70 -14.36 8.66
CA PRO A 293 0.75 -14.24 10.12
C PRO A 293 -0.59 -13.72 10.67
N LEU A 294 -1.05 -14.26 11.80
CA LEU A 294 -2.28 -13.81 12.46
C LEU A 294 -2.02 -12.69 13.47
N HIS A 295 -0.81 -12.65 14.01
CA HIS A 295 -0.39 -11.70 15.02
C HIS A 295 0.82 -10.92 14.50
N PRO A 296 1.00 -9.65 14.94
CA PRO A 296 2.27 -8.97 14.75
C PRO A 296 3.39 -9.84 15.36
N PRO A 297 4.59 -9.84 14.77
CA PRO A 297 5.71 -10.63 15.30
C PRO A 297 6.04 -10.17 16.72
N ASP A 298 6.42 -11.11 17.59
CA ASP A 298 6.80 -10.80 18.99
C ASP A 298 8.06 -9.92 19.05
N THR A 299 8.91 -9.98 18.02
CA THR A 299 10.12 -9.19 17.90
C THR A 299 10.14 -8.37 16.61
N TYR A 300 10.56 -7.12 16.72
CA TYR A 300 10.72 -6.25 15.55
C TYR A 300 12.01 -6.57 14.81
N THR A 301 11.92 -7.24 13.67
CA THR A 301 13.07 -7.37 12.77
C THR A 301 13.01 -6.23 11.75
N VAL A 302 14.04 -5.38 11.72
CA VAL A 302 14.19 -4.34 10.68
C VAL A 302 14.18 -5.04 9.32
N PRO A 303 13.18 -4.81 8.45
CA PRO A 303 13.14 -5.48 7.16
C PRO A 303 14.40 -5.13 6.36
N ARG A 304 15.04 -6.12 5.73
CA ARG A 304 16.18 -5.86 4.83
C ARG A 304 15.77 -5.15 3.54
N TYR A 305 14.47 -5.22 3.20
CA TYR A 305 13.85 -4.50 2.08
C TYR A 305 12.38 -4.24 2.42
N ALA A 306 11.86 -3.05 2.13
CA ALA A 306 10.43 -2.79 2.08
C ALA A 306 10.06 -2.24 0.72
N THR A 307 9.10 -2.91 0.09
CA THR A 307 8.55 -2.53 -1.20
C THR A 307 7.44 -1.50 -1.01
N GLY A 308 7.81 -0.33 -0.47
CA GLY A 308 6.93 0.82 -0.34
C GLY A 308 6.53 1.40 -1.70
N SER A 309 5.26 1.20 -2.05
CA SER A 309 4.44 2.05 -2.90
C SER A 309 4.24 3.49 -2.43
N ALA A 310 4.78 4.53 -3.07
CA ALA A 310 4.21 5.89 -3.01
C ALA A 310 3.86 6.49 -1.61
N ALA A 311 4.85 6.87 -0.80
CA ALA A 311 4.68 7.58 0.48
C ALA A 311 5.36 8.97 0.47
N PHE A 312 4.87 9.98 1.21
CA PHE A 312 5.47 11.33 1.23
C PHE A 312 6.52 11.54 2.34
N VAL A 313 7.40 12.54 2.15
CA VAL A 313 8.23 13.17 3.22
C VAL A 313 7.37 14.14 4.03
N MET A 314 7.53 14.13 5.35
CA MET A 314 7.05 15.21 6.21
C MET A 314 8.14 16.26 6.36
N ASP A 315 7.75 17.54 6.37
CA ASP A 315 8.65 18.61 6.77
C ASP A 315 9.23 18.28 8.15
N ASP A 316 10.56 18.19 8.24
CA ASP A 316 11.22 18.50 9.51
C ASP A 316 10.75 19.91 9.87
N ALA A 317 10.08 20.04 11.01
CA ALA A 317 9.66 21.32 11.53
C ALA A 317 10.86 22.27 11.38
N ARG A 318 10.67 23.32 10.58
CA ARG A 318 11.67 24.39 10.43
C ARG A 318 12.16 24.71 11.82
N SER A 319 13.45 24.48 12.07
CA SER A 319 14.12 25.02 13.23
C SER A 319 13.94 26.54 13.16
N THR A 320 12.91 27.02 13.85
CA THR A 320 12.81 28.43 14.19
C THR A 320 13.92 28.66 15.19
N GLY A 321 15.08 29.04 14.67
CA GLY A 321 16.15 29.60 15.47
C GLY A 321 15.67 30.86 16.16
N ALA A 322 15.76 30.85 17.48
CA ALA A 322 16.17 31.99 18.26
C ALA A 322 17.46 31.57 18.99
#